data_AF-A0A327RBC7-F1
#
_entry.id   AF-A0A327RBC7-F1
#
_cell.length_a   1.000
_cell.length_b   1.000
_cell.length_c   1.000
_cell.angle_alpha   90.00
_cell.angle_beta   90.00
_cell.angle_gamma   90.00
#
_symmetry.space_group_name_H-M   'P 1'
#
loop_
_entity.id
_entity.type
_entity.pdbx_description
1 polymer ?
#
loop_
_entity_poly.entity_id
_entity_poly.type
_entity_poly.pdbx_seq_one_letter_code
_entity_poly.pdbx_strand_id
1 'polypeptide(L)'
;MPTSQQKKTWSLQDNKRTEAERNLFKATGKPKKSKNVVYLLSVISGLLVLSFLLPKFYDKAVTVCITDAFCLNSTDDVCLFTLYVFFTIVILILAVYGAYVVGKKLGSLIKL
;
A
#
# COMPACT_ATOMS: atom_id res chain seq x y z
N MET A 1 -33.09 6.01 9.55
CA MET A 1 -31.66 6.01 9.92
C MET A 1 -31.36 4.71 10.65
N PRO A 2 -30.50 3.82 10.12
CA PRO A 2 -30.17 2.56 10.79
C PRO A 2 -28.91 2.67 11.67
N THR A 3 -28.83 1.71 12.61
CA THR A 3 -27.63 1.11 13.23
C THR A 3 -26.84 1.94 14.24
N SER A 4 -26.38 1.43 15.40
CA SER A 4 -26.24 0.06 15.87
C SER A 4 -26.35 0.09 17.40
N GLN A 5 -27.43 -0.46 17.96
CA GLN A 5 -27.56 -0.69 19.39
C GLN A 5 -26.57 -1.78 19.78
N GLN A 6 -25.53 -1.42 20.53
CA GLN A 6 -24.60 -2.38 21.11
C GLN A 6 -25.42 -3.40 21.91
N LYS A 7 -25.42 -4.67 21.49
CA LYS A 7 -26.07 -5.76 22.22
C LYS A 7 -25.54 -5.73 23.66
N LYS A 8 -26.41 -5.45 24.61
CA LYS A 8 -26.14 -5.54 26.05
C LYS A 8 -25.72 -6.99 26.35
N THR A 9 -24.42 -7.22 26.44
CA THR A 9 -23.88 -8.52 26.84
C THR A 9 -24.19 -8.70 28.32
N TRP A 10 -25.12 -9.59 28.62
CA TRP A 10 -25.42 -10.02 29.98
C TRP A 10 -24.26 -10.86 30.52
N SER A 11 -23.24 -10.21 31.06
CA SER A 11 -22.50 -10.82 32.17
C SER A 11 -23.30 -10.52 33.43
N LEU A 12 -23.79 -11.55 34.12
CA LEU A 12 -24.44 -11.51 35.45
C LEU A 12 -23.53 -10.99 36.58
N GLN A 13 -22.47 -10.26 36.23
CA GLN A 13 -21.51 -9.62 37.12
C GLN A 13 -21.54 -8.11 36.87
N ASP A 14 -22.73 -7.51 36.85
CA ASP A 14 -22.88 -6.07 36.81
C ASP A 14 -22.25 -5.45 38.08
N ASN A 15 -20.98 -5.09 37.93
CA ASN A 15 -20.29 -3.95 38.49
C ASN A 15 -20.26 -3.79 40.03
N LYS A 16 -19.66 -4.76 40.74
CA LYS A 16 -19.10 -4.52 42.09
C LYS A 16 -17.60 -4.21 42.12
N ARG A 17 -16.93 -4.15 40.95
CA ARG A 17 -15.47 -4.00 40.84
C ARG A 17 -15.07 -2.56 40.52
N THR A 18 -14.12 -2.05 41.31
CA THR A 18 -13.45 -0.76 41.07
C THR A 18 -12.73 -0.75 39.72
N GLU A 19 -12.41 0.44 39.17
CA GLU A 19 -11.67 0.55 37.90
C GLU A 19 -10.34 -0.21 37.93
N ALA A 20 -9.67 -0.23 39.09
CA ALA A 20 -8.44 -0.99 39.30
C ALA A 20 -8.65 -2.51 39.12
N GLU A 21 -9.74 -3.05 39.69
CA GLU A 21 -10.08 -4.47 39.54
C GLU A 21 -10.53 -4.82 38.13
N ARG A 22 -11.12 -3.88 37.38
CA ARG A 22 -11.44 -4.07 35.95
C ARG A 22 -10.21 -4.10 35.06
N ASN A 23 -9.18 -3.32 35.38
CA ASN A 23 -7.92 -3.33 34.65
C ASN A 23 -7.13 -4.64 34.83
N LEU A 24 -7.36 -5.40 35.92
CA LEU A 24 -6.80 -6.75 36.12
C LEU A 24 -7.36 -7.79 35.13
N PHE A 25 -8.59 -7.61 34.64
CA PHE A 25 -9.24 -8.53 33.68
C PHE A 25 -9.26 -8.01 32.24
N LYS A 26 -8.61 -6.87 31.95
CA LYS A 26 -8.38 -6.47 30.56
C LYS A 26 -7.52 -7.55 29.91
N ALA A 27 -7.99 -8.08 28.79
CA ALA A 27 -7.25 -9.07 28.02
C ALA A 27 -5.83 -8.55 27.77
N THR A 28 -4.85 -9.17 28.42
CA THR A 28 -3.42 -8.80 28.36
C THR A 28 -2.77 -9.21 27.04
N GLY A 29 -3.57 -9.65 26.07
CA GLY A 29 -3.13 -9.99 24.73
C GLY A 29 -2.53 -8.76 24.07
N LYS A 30 -1.27 -8.87 23.65
CA LYS A 30 -0.61 -7.83 22.86
C LYS A 30 -1.51 -7.49 21.66
N PRO A 31 -1.82 -6.20 21.41
CA PRO A 31 -2.63 -5.83 20.25
C PRO A 31 -1.97 -6.39 19.00
N LYS A 32 -2.77 -7.00 18.11
CA LYS A 32 -2.28 -7.62 16.88
C LYS A 32 -1.53 -6.57 16.08
N LYS A 33 -0.19 -6.69 16.02
CA LYS A 33 0.67 -5.75 15.30
C LYS A 33 0.26 -5.74 13.84
N SER A 34 -0.12 -4.58 13.30
CA SER A 34 -0.51 -4.47 11.90
C SER A 34 0.71 -4.77 11.03
N LYS A 35 0.66 -5.87 10.27
CA LYS A 35 1.72 -6.24 9.33
C LYS A 35 1.64 -5.48 8.00
N ASN A 36 0.66 -4.58 7.86
CA ASN A 36 0.39 -3.85 6.62
C ASN A 36 1.59 -2.99 6.17
N VAL A 37 2.31 -2.36 7.10
CA VAL A 37 3.50 -1.56 6.78
C VAL A 37 4.64 -2.43 6.29
N VAL A 38 4.87 -3.58 6.95
CA VAL A 38 5.90 -4.54 6.54
C VAL A 38 5.58 -5.11 5.16
N TYR A 39 4.31 -5.40 4.90
CA TYR A 39 3.85 -5.86 3.59
C TYR A 39 4.08 -4.78 2.52
N LEU A 40 3.68 -3.53 2.79
CA LEU A 40 3.90 -2.43 1.86
C LEU A 40 5.38 -2.23 1.54
N LEU A 41 6.25 -2.24 2.57
CA LEU A 41 7.69 -2.14 2.39
C LEU A 41 8.27 -3.32 1.59
N SER A 42 7.78 -4.53 1.84
CA SER A 42 8.24 -5.72 1.08
C SER A 42 7.87 -5.63 -0.40
N VAL A 43 6.66 -5.14 -0.72
CA VAL A 43 6.22 -4.93 -2.10
C VAL A 43 7.05 -3.84 -2.78
N ILE A 44 7.27 -2.70 -2.10
CA ILE A 44 8.10 -1.62 -2.63
C ILE A 44 9.53 -2.11 -2.89
N SER A 45 10.11 -2.86 -1.95
CA SER A 45 11.45 -3.43 -2.10
C SER A 45 11.53 -4.41 -3.26
N GLY A 46 10.55 -5.33 -3.39
CA GLY A 46 10.50 -6.26 -4.52
C GLY A 46 10.36 -5.55 -5.86
N LEU A 47 9.55 -4.49 -5.92
CA LEU A 47 9.37 -3.68 -7.12
C LEU A 47 10.66 -2.95 -7.50
N LEU A 48 11.40 -2.43 -6.52
CA LEU A 48 12.68 -1.76 -6.74
C LEU A 48 13.75 -2.72 -7.27
N VAL A 49 13.82 -3.94 -6.71
CA VAL A 49 14.72 -5.00 -7.22
C VAL A 49 14.35 -5.38 -8.65
N LEU A 50 13.07 -5.53 -8.95
CA LEU A 50 12.59 -5.80 -10.30
C LEU A 50 13.01 -4.68 -11.27
N SER A 51 12.78 -3.40 -10.90
CA SER A 51 13.18 -2.25 -11.70
C SER A 51 14.68 -2.17 -11.97
N PHE A 52 15.52 -2.64 -11.04
CA PHE A 52 16.98 -2.72 -11.24
C PHE A 52 17.38 -3.86 -12.20
N LEU A 53 16.65 -4.96 -12.20
CA LEU A 53 16.93 -6.13 -13.03
C LEU A 53 16.45 -5.94 -14.48
N LEU A 54 15.33 -5.25 -14.71
CA LEU A 54 14.77 -5.05 -16.05
C LEU A 54 15.79 -4.57 -17.10
N PRO A 55 16.59 -3.53 -16.86
CA PRO A 55 17.56 -3.02 -17.82
C PRO A 55 18.70 -4.01 -18.11
N LYS A 56 18.97 -4.96 -17.21
CA LYS A 56 20.04 -5.96 -17.36
C LYS A 56 19.65 -7.11 -18.29
N PHE A 57 18.37 -7.28 -18.61
CA PHE A 57 17.91 -8.25 -19.60
C PHE A 57 18.12 -7.78 -21.05
N TYR A 58 18.50 -6.52 -21.27
CA TYR A 58 18.80 -5.99 -22.59
C TYR A 58 20.31 -5.99 -22.83
N ASP A 59 20.73 -6.55 -23.97
CA ASP A 59 22.15 -6.63 -24.35
C ASP A 59 22.75 -5.27 -24.74
N LYS A 60 21.91 -4.26 -24.99
CA LYS A 60 22.33 -2.91 -25.38
C LYS A 60 21.96 -1.90 -24.32
N ALA A 61 22.83 -0.90 -24.17
CA ALA A 61 22.54 0.30 -23.39
C ALA A 61 21.26 0.96 -23.91
N VAL A 62 20.30 1.18 -23.00
CA VAL A 62 19.04 1.85 -23.30
C VAL A 62 19.18 3.29 -22.84
N THR A 63 19.01 4.22 -23.77
CA THR A 63 19.04 5.65 -23.51
C THR A 63 17.63 6.22 -23.58
N VAL A 64 17.19 6.89 -22.53
CA VAL A 64 15.89 7.55 -22.47
C VAL A 64 16.10 9.03 -22.22
N CYS A 65 15.58 9.88 -23.10
CA CYS A 65 15.63 11.33 -22.93
C CYS A 65 14.30 11.84 -22.35
N ILE A 66 14.37 12.50 -21.20
CA ILE A 66 13.21 13.12 -20.53
C ILE A 66 12.90 14.47 -21.21
N THR A 67 13.95 15.18 -21.59
CA THR A 67 13.93 16.44 -22.35
C THR A 67 15.12 16.47 -23.30
N ASP A 68 15.13 17.38 -24.27
CA ASP A 68 16.19 17.49 -25.28
C ASP A 68 17.60 17.68 -24.69
N ALA A 69 17.70 18.15 -23.44
CA ALA A 69 18.96 18.35 -22.72
C ALA A 69 19.28 17.25 -21.67
N PHE A 70 18.32 16.40 -21.30
CA PHE A 70 18.49 15.41 -20.24
C PHE A 70 18.19 14.00 -20.75
N CYS A 71 19.26 13.25 -21.00
CA CYS A 71 19.21 11.84 -21.37
C CYS A 71 19.83 10.97 -20.27
N LEU A 72 19.15 9.88 -19.95
CA LEU A 72 19.58 8.88 -18.97
C LEU A 72 20.01 7.62 -19.71
N ASN A 73 21.19 7.12 -19.41
CA ASN A 73 21.70 5.88 -19.96
C ASN A 73 21.62 4.76 -18.90
N SER A 74 21.14 3.57 -19.30
CA SER A 74 21.08 2.40 -18.42
C SER A 74 22.45 1.90 -17.95
N THR A 75 23.54 2.28 -18.63
CA THR A 75 24.92 1.86 -18.30
C THR A 75 25.66 2.92 -17.50
N ASP A 76 25.54 4.19 -17.89
CA ASP A 76 26.26 5.29 -17.23
C ASP A 76 25.53 5.76 -15.97
N ASP A 77 24.19 5.81 -16.00
CA ASP A 77 23.34 6.34 -14.93
C ASP A 77 22.50 5.25 -14.26
N VAL A 78 23.13 4.13 -13.87
CA VAL A 78 22.42 2.93 -13.37
C VAL A 78 21.41 3.26 -12.26
N CYS A 79 21.78 4.08 -11.27
CA CYS A 79 20.90 4.46 -10.17
C CYS A 79 19.71 5.31 -10.64
N LEU A 80 19.97 6.35 -11.44
CA LEU A 80 18.93 7.26 -11.92
C LEU A 80 17.96 6.55 -12.88
N PHE A 81 18.50 5.71 -13.76
CA PHE A 81 17.73 4.89 -14.69
C PHE A 81 16.84 3.88 -13.92
N THR A 82 17.38 3.24 -12.88
CA THR A 82 16.60 2.33 -12.02
C THR A 82 15.44 3.05 -11.33
N LEU A 83 15.69 4.23 -10.77
CA LEU A 83 14.64 5.04 -10.14
C LEU A 83 13.60 5.50 -11.16
N TYR A 84 14.03 5.92 -12.35
CA TYR A 84 13.13 6.28 -13.44
C TYR A 84 12.18 5.13 -13.80
N VAL A 85 12.71 3.92 -14.02
CA VAL A 85 11.91 2.72 -14.29
C VAL A 85 10.95 2.42 -13.14
N PHE A 86 11.43 2.50 -11.90
CA PHE A 86 10.60 2.28 -10.71
C PHE A 86 9.41 3.26 -10.64
N PHE A 87 9.66 4.56 -10.74
CA PHE A 87 8.59 5.56 -10.70
C PHE A 87 7.63 5.42 -11.88
N THR A 88 8.13 5.08 -13.06
CA THR A 88 7.30 4.83 -14.24
C THR A 88 6.32 3.67 -13.99
N ILE A 89 6.80 2.55 -13.43
CA ILE A 89 5.94 1.41 -13.07
C ILE A 89 4.93 1.80 -11.99
N VAL A 90 5.35 2.53 -10.96
CA VAL A 90 4.45 2.99 -9.88
C VAL A 90 3.34 3.89 -10.44
N ILE A 91 3.67 4.84 -11.31
CA ILE A 91 2.69 5.72 -11.95
C ILE A 91 1.70 4.91 -12.79
N LEU A 92 2.17 3.93 -13.56
CA LEU A 92 1.30 3.06 -14.35
C LEU A 92 0.32 2.28 -13.46
N ILE A 93 0.80 1.70 -12.36
CA ILE A 93 -0.07 0.97 -11.41
C ILE A 93 -1.11 1.92 -10.80
N LEU A 94 -0.69 3.12 -10.37
CA LEU A 94 -1.60 4.13 -9.82
C LEU A 94 -2.62 4.61 -10.85
N ALA A 95 -2.23 4.77 -12.11
CA ALA A 95 -3.13 5.16 -13.19
C ALA A 95 -4.20 4.09 -13.44
N VAL A 96 -3.81 2.81 -13.51
CA VAL A 96 -4.75 1.69 -13.66
C VAL A 96 -5.70 1.60 -12.46
N TYR A 97 -5.16 1.73 -11.24
CA TYR A 97 -5.98 1.74 -10.03
C TYR A 97 -6.95 2.94 -10.01
N GLY A 98 -6.48 4.14 -10.38
CA GLY A 98 -7.29 5.33 -10.49
C GLY A 98 -8.42 5.17 -11.50
N ALA A 99 -8.11 4.65 -12.69
CA ALA A 99 -9.10 4.33 -13.71
C ALA A 99 -10.14 3.33 -13.20
N TYR A 100 -9.72 2.29 -12.48
CA TYR A 100 -10.64 1.33 -11.85
C TYR A 100 -11.55 1.99 -10.81
N VAL A 101 -11.02 2.83 -9.92
CA VAL A 101 -11.81 3.51 -8.88
C VAL A 101 -12.82 4.47 -9.50
N VAL A 102 -12.40 5.25 -10.48
CA VAL A 102 -13.27 6.18 -11.23
C VAL A 102 -14.34 5.41 -11.99
N GLY A 103 -13.96 4.35 -12.70
CA GLY A 103 -14.89 3.47 -13.42
C GLY A 103 -15.90 2.79 -12.49
N LYS A 104 -15.48 2.35 -11.30
CA LYS A 104 -16.37 1.77 -10.28
C LYS A 104 -17.39 2.79 -9.78
N LYS A 105 -16.97 4.04 -9.53
CA LYS A 105 -17.89 5.12 -9.12
C LYS A 105 -18.90 5.46 -10.22
N LEU A 106 -18.45 5.62 -11.46
CA LEU A 106 -19.34 5.85 -12.61
C LEU A 106 -20.31 4.69 -12.82
N GLY A 107 -19.83 3.45 -12.73
CA GLY A 107 -20.68 2.26 -12.85
C GLY A 107 -21.73 2.14 -11.75
N SER A 108 -21.44 2.60 -10.53
CA SER A 108 -22.45 2.67 -9.46
C SER A 108 -23.46 3.81 -9.63
N LEU A 109 -23.11 4.85 -10.38
CA LEU A 109 -24.03 5.97 -10.70
C LEU A 109 -24.94 5.64 -11.89
N ILE A 110 -24.46 4.83 -12.83
CA ILE A 110 -25.20 4.40 -14.04
C ILE A 110 -26.05 3.15 -13.77
N LYS A 111 -25.74 2.37 -12.73
CA LYS A 111 -26.67 1.37 -12.20
C LYS A 111 -27.86 2.08 -11.55
N LEU A 112 -28.88 2.34 -12.38
CA LEU A 112 -30.28 2.53 -12.02
C LEU A 112 -30.76 1.37 -11.12
#